data_AF-A0A1F8UIM5-F1
#
_entry.id   AF-A0A1F8UIM5-F1
#
_cell.length_a   1.000
_cell.length_b   1.000
_cell.length_c   1.000
_cell.angle_alpha   90.00
_cell.angle_beta   90.00
_cell.angle_gamma   90.00
#
_symmetry.space_group_name_H-M   'P 1'
#
loop_
_entity.id
_entity.type
_entity.pdbx_description
1 polymer ?
#
loop_
_entity_poly.entity_id
_entity_poly.type
_entity_poly.pdbx_seq_one_letter_code
_entity_poly.pdbx_strand_id
1 'polypeptide(L)'
;MKNTQEIVEYLKSTPGLSRLIKGLRGKYESLSKTGGTVTITNLTSVEKEALSGLFGEDFYSKNDARISIAKFKKALERTRFLDVDLFDILEHYYGEDIMSKQEVREIQKSERERFDREMLEILKDSEFRYTYEEGVKTKIASFNKLITPIYNKNMDKLAKVLKSIDVAVQQLPYKINSLEMLPIFAARMTKDPHGFDDDSILQKIMMYHLCRIFEIAHPKNVEDKNEILFMAGLVRDDLSSFVYTKGLIARKKNVVHKGWQGFYEANEILQLTLLNLLEVDEVIAANSIVYVVENPMVFREMAKNTAKDVALICTYGQLRLAAKNLLDKIAKGGSTIYYSGDFDPEGMRIADSLKKKYKEKLKLWCYDVKSYQTSISKEKISESRLKKLDSLEDDELRQVAVLMRTERRAGYQENMMGELFMDL
;
A
#
# COMPACT_ATOMS: atom_id res chain seq x y z
N MET A 1 -8.74 -52.18 16.48
CA MET A 1 -10.23 -52.14 16.51
C MET A 1 -10.81 -52.82 17.74
N LYS A 2 -10.69 -54.14 17.96
CA LYS A 2 -11.30 -54.81 19.13
C LYS A 2 -10.80 -54.25 20.48
N ASN A 3 -9.48 -54.08 20.64
CA ASN A 3 -8.89 -53.53 21.87
C ASN A 3 -9.24 -52.04 22.10
N THR A 4 -9.40 -51.24 21.03
CA THR A 4 -9.82 -49.83 21.09
C THR A 4 -11.26 -49.70 21.58
N GLN A 5 -12.16 -50.57 21.10
CA GLN A 5 -13.55 -50.59 21.57
C GLN A 5 -13.64 -51.03 23.04
N GLU A 6 -12.91 -52.08 23.43
CA GLU A 6 -12.90 -52.58 24.81
C GLU A 6 -12.37 -51.53 25.81
N ILE A 7 -11.31 -50.78 25.49
CA ILE A 7 -10.83 -49.72 26.38
C ILE A 7 -11.80 -48.55 26.44
N VAL A 8 -12.44 -48.18 25.33
CA VAL A 8 -13.44 -47.11 25.31
C VAL A 8 -14.65 -47.49 26.15
N GLU A 9 -15.11 -48.74 26.08
CA GLU A 9 -16.17 -49.28 26.95
C GLU A 9 -15.76 -49.24 28.43
N TYR A 10 -14.53 -49.64 28.75
CA TYR A 10 -14.00 -49.53 30.11
C TYR A 10 -13.96 -48.07 30.61
N LEU A 11 -13.47 -47.14 29.79
CA LEU A 11 -13.40 -45.72 30.14
C LEU A 11 -14.79 -45.10 30.30
N LYS A 12 -15.76 -45.47 29.44
CA LYS A 12 -17.16 -45.00 29.54
C LYS A 12 -17.89 -45.59 30.75
N SER A 13 -17.58 -46.84 31.12
CA SER A 13 -18.17 -47.53 32.28
C SER A 13 -17.49 -47.19 33.61
N THR A 14 -16.41 -46.39 33.61
CA THR A 14 -15.66 -45.98 34.81
C THR A 14 -15.77 -44.46 35.05
N PRO A 15 -16.79 -43.98 35.80
CA PRO A 15 -17.05 -42.53 35.97
C PRO A 15 -15.87 -41.73 36.54
N GLY A 16 -15.06 -42.36 37.39
CA GLY A 16 -13.87 -41.75 38.01
C GLY A 16 -12.75 -41.37 37.02
N LEU A 17 -12.81 -41.80 35.75
CA LEU A 17 -11.82 -41.43 34.72
C LEU A 17 -12.31 -40.28 33.82
N SER A 18 -13.56 -39.84 33.95
CA SER A 18 -14.17 -38.84 33.05
C SER A 18 -13.42 -37.51 33.00
N ARG A 19 -12.99 -36.96 34.14
CA ARG A 19 -12.20 -35.71 34.22
C ARG A 19 -10.81 -35.87 33.62
N LEU A 20 -10.22 -37.06 33.72
CA LEU A 20 -8.95 -37.38 33.06
C LEU A 20 -9.10 -37.39 31.54
N ILE A 21 -10.10 -38.10 31.00
CA ILE A 21 -10.35 -38.18 29.55
C ILE A 21 -10.66 -36.80 28.96
N LYS A 22 -11.52 -36.01 29.63
CA LYS A 22 -11.79 -34.61 29.24
C LYS A 22 -10.51 -33.76 29.24
N GLY A 23 -9.65 -33.92 30.25
CA GLY A 23 -8.38 -33.23 30.33
C GLY A 23 -7.40 -33.63 29.23
N LEU A 24 -7.34 -34.92 28.88
CA LEU A 24 -6.49 -35.45 27.81
C LEU A 24 -6.92 -34.91 26.45
N ARG A 25 -8.24 -34.85 26.18
CA ARG A 25 -8.80 -34.18 24.99
C ARG A 25 -8.39 -32.70 24.92
N GLY A 26 -8.60 -31.93 25.99
CA GLY A 26 -8.23 -30.52 26.00
C GLY A 26 -6.73 -30.29 25.82
N LYS A 27 -5.88 -31.21 26.30
CA LYS A 27 -4.44 -31.14 26.04
C LYS A 27 -4.09 -31.44 24.60
N TYR A 28 -4.73 -32.43 23.99
CA TYR A 28 -4.56 -32.75 22.58
C TYR A 28 -5.02 -31.61 21.65
N GLU A 29 -6.19 -31.01 21.89
CA GLU A 29 -6.66 -29.85 21.14
C GLU A 29 -5.70 -28.64 21.27
N SER A 30 -4.98 -28.53 22.40
CA SER A 30 -4.10 -27.39 22.71
C SER A 30 -2.64 -27.52 22.23
N LEU A 31 -2.09 -28.73 22.10
CA LEU A 31 -0.66 -28.98 21.92
C LEU A 31 -0.40 -30.00 20.81
N SER A 32 0.73 -29.81 20.11
CA SER A 32 1.35 -30.78 19.22
C SER A 32 1.42 -32.18 19.85
N LYS A 33 1.20 -33.23 19.05
CA LYS A 33 1.01 -34.68 19.33
C LYS A 33 1.78 -35.38 20.48
N THR A 34 2.72 -34.72 21.17
CA THR A 34 3.73 -35.37 22.01
C THR A 34 3.85 -34.84 23.45
N GLY A 35 3.08 -33.84 23.87
CA GLY A 35 3.26 -33.24 25.22
C GLY A 35 1.99 -32.69 25.88
N GLY A 36 1.92 -32.81 27.22
CA GLY A 36 0.84 -32.24 28.03
C GLY A 36 0.65 -32.95 29.37
N THR A 37 0.26 -32.20 30.41
CA THR A 37 -0.09 -32.74 31.73
C THR A 37 -1.48 -32.27 32.15
N VAL A 38 -2.37 -33.23 32.41
CA VAL A 38 -3.70 -32.99 32.99
C VAL A 38 -3.53 -32.85 34.50
N THR A 39 -4.09 -31.78 35.07
CA THR A 39 -4.17 -31.60 36.52
C THR A 39 -5.62 -31.74 36.95
N ILE A 40 -5.89 -32.69 37.85
CA ILE A 40 -7.19 -32.92 38.46
C ILE A 40 -7.06 -32.54 39.93
N THR A 41 -7.67 -31.43 40.33
CA THR A 41 -7.66 -30.96 41.71
C THR A 41 -8.82 -31.55 42.51
N ASN A 42 -8.64 -31.74 43.81
CA ASN A 42 -9.66 -32.26 44.73
C ASN A 42 -10.25 -33.60 44.26
N LEU A 43 -9.43 -34.65 44.27
CA LEU A 43 -9.83 -35.99 43.86
C LEU A 43 -10.93 -36.55 44.77
N THR A 44 -12.04 -36.96 44.17
CA THR A 44 -13.11 -37.71 44.83
C THR A 44 -12.67 -39.14 45.13
N SER A 45 -13.33 -39.83 46.06
CA SER A 45 -13.04 -41.24 46.37
C SER A 45 -13.14 -42.16 45.15
N VAL A 46 -14.12 -41.89 44.27
CA VAL A 46 -14.33 -42.64 43.01
C VAL A 46 -13.19 -42.38 42.01
N GLU A 47 -12.68 -41.15 41.91
CA GLU A 47 -11.51 -40.85 41.09
C GLU A 47 -10.23 -41.47 41.66
N LYS A 48 -10.06 -41.46 42.99
CA LYS A 48 -8.89 -42.08 43.65
C LYS A 48 -8.83 -43.58 43.37
N GLU A 49 -9.96 -44.28 43.47
CA GLU A 49 -10.06 -45.70 43.15
C GLU A 49 -9.75 -45.96 41.67
N ALA A 50 -10.41 -45.23 40.76
CA ALA A 50 -10.26 -45.43 39.32
C ALA A 50 -8.83 -45.10 38.82
N LEU A 51 -8.22 -44.02 39.32
CA LEU A 51 -6.85 -43.66 38.99
C LEU A 51 -5.85 -44.67 39.56
N SER A 52 -6.04 -45.12 40.80
CA SER A 52 -5.15 -46.13 41.39
C SER A 52 -5.21 -47.45 40.62
N GLY A 53 -6.40 -47.86 40.18
CA GLY A 53 -6.61 -49.05 39.36
C GLY A 53 -5.95 -48.95 37.98
N LEU A 54 -6.09 -47.80 37.30
CA LEU A 54 -5.53 -47.61 35.96
C LEU A 54 -3.99 -47.48 35.96
N PHE A 55 -3.42 -46.76 36.92
CA PHE A 55 -1.98 -46.45 36.95
C PHE A 55 -1.16 -47.42 37.80
N GLY A 56 -1.79 -48.22 38.67
CA GLY A 56 -1.09 -49.09 39.63
C GLY A 56 -0.28 -48.31 40.66
N GLU A 57 -0.72 -47.10 41.02
CA GLU A 57 -0.08 -46.22 42.00
C GLU A 57 -1.09 -45.82 43.07
N ASP A 58 -0.62 -45.48 44.27
CA ASP A 58 -1.50 -44.93 45.30
C ASP A 58 -1.92 -43.48 44.98
N PHE A 59 -3.23 -43.27 44.77
CA PHE A 59 -3.87 -41.96 44.72
C PHE A 59 -4.75 -41.67 45.95
N TYR A 60 -4.95 -42.62 46.88
CA TYR A 60 -5.78 -42.41 48.07
C TYR A 60 -5.17 -41.36 49.00
N SER A 61 -3.84 -41.36 49.12
CA SER A 61 -3.05 -40.40 49.89
C SER A 61 -2.90 -39.01 49.22
N LYS A 62 -3.37 -38.83 47.98
CA LYS A 62 -3.20 -37.59 47.21
C LYS A 62 -4.47 -36.75 47.21
N ASN A 63 -4.32 -35.42 47.29
CA ASN A 63 -5.44 -34.48 47.10
C ASN A 63 -5.65 -34.13 45.62
N ASP A 64 -4.56 -34.05 44.85
CA ASP A 64 -4.56 -33.70 43.43
C ASP A 64 -3.77 -34.73 42.60
N ALA A 65 -4.14 -34.90 41.33
CA ALA A 65 -3.40 -35.73 40.37
C ALA A 65 -2.82 -34.88 39.23
N ARG A 66 -1.53 -35.09 38.93
CA ARG A 66 -0.87 -34.61 37.72
C ARG A 66 -0.50 -35.79 36.83
N ILE A 67 -1.14 -35.90 35.69
CA ILE A 67 -1.02 -37.04 34.78
C ILE A 67 -0.57 -36.52 33.42
N SER A 68 0.66 -36.86 33.01
CA SER A 68 1.14 -36.55 31.68
C SER A 68 0.57 -37.53 30.64
N ILE A 69 0.50 -37.09 29.39
CA ILE A 69 0.12 -37.96 28.26
C ILE A 69 1.06 -39.19 28.20
N ALA A 70 2.37 -38.97 28.39
CA ALA A 70 3.34 -40.05 28.45
C ALA A 70 3.05 -41.05 29.59
N LYS A 71 2.65 -40.54 30.78
CA LYS A 71 2.27 -41.39 31.91
C LYS A 71 1.01 -42.21 31.61
N PHE A 72 0.03 -41.62 30.93
CA PHE A 72 -1.17 -42.33 30.49
C PHE A 72 -0.82 -43.44 29.48
N LYS A 73 -0.02 -43.15 28.44
CA LYS A 73 0.44 -44.15 27.47
C LYS A 73 1.17 -45.32 28.16
N LYS A 74 2.08 -45.01 29.10
CA LYS A 74 2.80 -46.02 29.89
C LYS A 74 1.90 -46.87 30.78
N ALA A 75 0.78 -46.31 31.25
CA ALA A 75 -0.21 -47.08 32.00
C ALA A 75 -0.93 -48.08 31.09
N LEU A 76 -1.28 -47.67 29.86
CA LEU A 76 -1.89 -48.56 28.87
C LEU A 76 -0.96 -49.70 28.44
N GLU A 77 0.34 -49.43 28.27
CA GLU A 77 1.37 -50.44 27.96
C GLU A 77 1.43 -51.58 28.99
N ARG A 78 1.03 -51.33 30.24
CA ARG A 78 1.00 -52.33 31.33
C ARG A 78 -0.30 -53.14 31.38
N THR A 79 -1.24 -52.86 30.48
CA THR A 79 -2.53 -53.54 30.38
C THR A 79 -2.63 -54.32 29.07
N ARG A 80 -3.74 -55.03 28.87
CA ARG A 80 -4.06 -55.65 27.57
C ARG A 80 -4.26 -54.66 26.41
N PHE A 81 -4.26 -53.36 26.70
CA PHE A 81 -4.41 -52.27 25.72
C PHE A 81 -3.05 -51.73 25.26
N LEU A 82 -2.00 -52.55 25.34
CA LEU A 82 -0.71 -52.32 24.70
C LEU A 82 -0.94 -51.98 23.20
N ASP A 83 -0.21 -51.00 22.71
CA ASP A 83 -0.27 -50.48 21.32
C ASP A 83 -1.58 -49.77 20.91
N VAL A 84 -2.53 -49.55 21.83
CA VAL A 84 -3.70 -48.70 21.51
C VAL A 84 -3.29 -47.23 21.57
N ASP A 85 -3.47 -46.52 20.47
CA ASP A 85 -3.13 -45.11 20.40
C ASP A 85 -4.16 -44.23 21.12
N LEU A 86 -3.67 -43.18 21.80
CA LEU A 86 -4.52 -42.26 22.57
C LEU A 86 -5.52 -41.51 21.66
N PHE A 87 -5.14 -41.21 20.41
CA PHE A 87 -6.00 -40.54 19.44
C PHE A 87 -7.18 -41.44 19.08
N ASP A 88 -6.92 -42.71 18.75
CA ASP A 88 -7.96 -43.70 18.50
C ASP A 88 -8.93 -43.81 19.68
N ILE A 89 -8.41 -43.81 20.92
CA ILE A 89 -9.24 -43.84 22.14
C ILE A 89 -10.13 -42.60 22.22
N LEU A 90 -9.59 -41.40 22.03
CA LEU A 90 -10.35 -40.16 22.17
C LEU A 90 -11.42 -40.04 21.06
N GLU A 91 -11.10 -40.35 19.81
CA GLU A 91 -12.06 -40.32 18.70
C GLU A 91 -13.20 -41.32 18.91
N HIS A 92 -12.90 -42.55 19.30
CA HIS A 92 -13.92 -43.56 19.59
C HIS A 92 -14.71 -43.27 20.88
N TYR A 93 -14.08 -42.61 21.88
CA TYR A 93 -14.74 -42.20 23.10
C TYR A 93 -15.80 -41.11 22.83
N TYR A 94 -15.48 -40.11 22.03
CA TYR A 94 -16.38 -38.99 21.72
C TYR A 94 -17.26 -39.19 20.48
N GLY A 95 -16.91 -40.12 19.59
CA GLY A 95 -17.63 -40.40 18.34
C GLY A 95 -17.43 -39.32 17.27
N GLU A 96 -16.32 -38.59 17.33
CA GLU A 96 -15.97 -37.52 16.39
C GLU A 96 -14.45 -37.52 16.14
N ASP A 97 -14.04 -37.09 14.94
CA ASP A 97 -12.62 -36.88 14.61
C ASP A 97 -12.09 -35.72 15.44
N ILE A 98 -10.95 -35.91 16.10
CA ILE A 98 -10.38 -34.88 16.96
C ILE A 98 -9.08 -34.41 16.33
N MET A 99 -8.98 -33.11 16.09
CA MET A 99 -7.81 -32.48 15.50
C MET A 99 -7.11 -31.55 16.48
N SER A 100 -5.79 -31.62 16.53
CA SER A 100 -4.99 -30.63 17.24
C SER A 100 -4.99 -29.28 16.50
N LYS A 101 -4.77 -28.18 17.22
CA LYS A 101 -4.53 -26.86 16.61
C LYS A 101 -3.38 -26.86 15.60
N GLN A 102 -2.39 -27.74 15.77
CA GLN A 102 -1.30 -27.88 14.82
C GLN A 102 -1.78 -28.51 13.52
N GLU A 103 -2.53 -29.61 13.59
CA GLU A 103 -3.06 -30.28 12.39
C GLU A 103 -4.02 -29.39 11.63
N VAL A 104 -4.90 -28.66 12.33
CA VAL A 104 -5.78 -27.67 11.69
C VAL A 104 -4.96 -26.61 10.95
N ARG A 105 -3.86 -26.12 11.53
CA ARG A 105 -2.97 -25.15 10.86
C ARG A 105 -2.21 -25.76 9.69
N GLU A 106 -1.79 -27.01 9.79
CA GLU A 106 -1.10 -27.73 8.72
C GLU A 106 -2.03 -28.00 7.53
N ILE A 107 -3.28 -28.39 7.80
CA ILE A 107 -4.32 -28.51 6.76
C ILE A 107 -4.57 -27.15 6.10
N GLN A 108 -4.86 -26.10 6.88
CA GLN A 108 -5.08 -24.76 6.33
C GLN A 108 -3.89 -24.24 5.51
N LYS A 109 -2.67 -24.52 5.96
CA LYS A 109 -1.45 -24.19 5.22
C LYS A 109 -1.37 -24.98 3.90
N SER A 110 -1.61 -26.28 3.93
CA SER A 110 -1.59 -27.14 2.74
C SER A 110 -2.67 -26.73 1.72
N GLU A 111 -3.88 -26.42 2.20
CA GLU A 111 -4.99 -25.89 1.39
C GLU A 111 -4.63 -24.55 0.75
N ARG A 112 -4.01 -23.65 1.50
CA ARG A 112 -3.55 -22.36 0.97
C ARG A 112 -2.44 -22.53 -0.05
N GLU A 113 -1.45 -23.38 0.21
CA GLU A 113 -0.38 -23.68 -0.74
C GLU A 113 -0.92 -24.33 -2.02
N ARG A 114 -1.93 -25.20 -1.91
CA ARG A 114 -2.62 -25.77 -3.07
C ARG A 114 -3.35 -24.68 -3.87
N PHE A 115 -4.11 -23.83 -3.21
CA PHE A 115 -4.78 -22.70 -3.84
C PHE A 115 -3.78 -21.79 -4.57
N ASP A 116 -2.66 -21.44 -3.92
CA ASP A 116 -1.64 -20.58 -4.51
C ASP A 116 -0.99 -21.24 -5.74
N ARG A 117 -0.73 -22.55 -5.71
CA ARG A 117 -0.23 -23.30 -6.89
C ARG A 117 -1.24 -23.30 -8.04
N GLU A 118 -2.51 -23.57 -7.76
CA GLU A 118 -3.58 -23.56 -8.76
C GLU A 118 -3.72 -22.16 -9.39
N MET A 119 -3.67 -21.09 -8.58
CA MET A 119 -3.69 -19.72 -9.08
C MET A 119 -2.46 -19.37 -9.91
N LEU A 120 -1.26 -19.80 -9.52
CA LEU A 120 -0.04 -19.56 -10.30
C LEU A 120 -0.07 -20.24 -11.67
N GLU A 121 -0.68 -21.43 -11.77
CA GLU A 121 -0.88 -22.12 -13.05
C GLU A 121 -1.92 -21.40 -13.92
N ILE A 122 -3.02 -20.92 -13.34
CA ILE A 122 -4.02 -20.11 -14.06
C ILE A 122 -3.40 -18.84 -14.63
N LEU A 123 -2.49 -18.21 -13.89
CA LEU A 123 -1.86 -16.95 -14.25
C LEU A 123 -0.59 -17.12 -15.11
N LYS A 124 -0.24 -18.34 -15.55
CA LYS A 124 1.09 -18.65 -16.10
C LYS A 124 1.60 -17.74 -17.22
N ASP A 125 0.70 -17.27 -18.08
CA ASP A 125 1.00 -16.44 -19.25
C ASP A 125 0.83 -14.92 -18.98
N SER A 126 0.57 -14.55 -17.73
CA SER A 126 0.31 -13.16 -17.33
C SER A 126 1.48 -12.54 -16.55
N GLU A 127 1.78 -11.28 -16.84
CA GLU A 127 2.68 -10.46 -16.02
C GLU A 127 2.20 -10.32 -14.56
N PHE A 128 0.89 -10.46 -14.32
CA PHE A 128 0.32 -10.44 -12.98
C PHE A 128 0.84 -11.58 -12.10
N ARG A 129 1.20 -12.72 -12.71
CA ARG A 129 1.74 -13.88 -11.99
C ARG A 129 2.92 -13.51 -11.11
N TYR A 130 3.86 -12.71 -11.61
CA TYR A 130 5.04 -12.31 -10.85
C TYR A 130 4.66 -11.44 -9.65
N THR A 131 3.65 -10.58 -9.79
CA THR A 131 3.13 -9.78 -8.67
C THR A 131 2.48 -10.66 -7.61
N TYR A 132 1.66 -11.63 -8.04
CA TYR A 132 1.03 -12.58 -7.14
C TYR A 132 2.07 -13.46 -6.43
N GLU A 133 3.00 -14.01 -7.19
CA GLU A 133 4.05 -14.90 -6.72
C GLU A 133 4.96 -14.20 -5.72
N GLU A 134 5.46 -13.00 -6.02
CA GLU A 134 6.21 -12.20 -5.05
C GLU A 134 5.33 -11.85 -3.85
N GLY A 135 4.11 -11.35 -4.06
CA GLY A 135 3.19 -10.99 -2.99
C GLY A 135 2.93 -12.12 -1.99
N VAL A 136 2.92 -13.37 -2.44
CA VAL A 136 2.75 -14.58 -1.62
C VAL A 136 4.10 -15.08 -1.07
N LYS A 137 5.16 -15.16 -1.88
CA LYS A 137 6.48 -15.73 -1.51
C LYS A 137 7.34 -14.81 -0.65
N THR A 138 7.40 -13.53 -0.96
CA THR A 138 8.36 -12.60 -0.31
C THR A 138 7.83 -11.99 0.99
N LYS A 139 6.62 -12.36 1.45
CA LYS A 139 5.95 -11.64 2.55
C LYS A 139 6.13 -10.13 2.41
N ILE A 140 5.92 -9.55 1.21
CA ILE A 140 5.57 -8.13 1.14
C ILE A 140 4.35 -8.00 2.03
N ALA A 141 4.58 -7.59 3.28
CA ALA A 141 3.70 -7.94 4.38
C ALA A 141 2.29 -7.42 4.09
N SER A 142 2.21 -6.31 3.36
CA SER A 142 1.00 -5.62 2.99
C SER A 142 0.17 -6.33 1.89
N PHE A 143 0.76 -7.01 0.90
CA PHE A 143 -0.01 -7.74 -0.13
C PHE A 143 -0.65 -9.01 0.45
N ASN A 144 0.13 -9.85 1.13
CA ASN A 144 -0.42 -11.07 1.73
C ASN A 144 -1.43 -10.73 2.86
N LYS A 145 -1.21 -9.64 3.62
CA LYS A 145 -2.21 -9.11 4.58
C LYS A 145 -3.49 -8.63 3.91
N LEU A 146 -3.44 -8.18 2.65
CA LEU A 146 -4.62 -7.77 1.90
C LEU A 146 -5.47 -8.98 1.50
N ILE A 147 -4.84 -10.05 0.98
CA ILE A 147 -5.57 -11.19 0.42
C ILE A 147 -5.97 -12.25 1.44
N THR A 148 -5.21 -12.43 2.54
CA THR A 148 -5.50 -13.45 3.56
C THR A 148 -6.89 -13.31 4.22
N PRO A 149 -7.36 -12.11 4.61
CA PRO A 149 -8.71 -11.97 5.16
C PRO A 149 -9.80 -12.36 4.14
N ILE A 150 -9.56 -12.13 2.85
CA ILE A 150 -10.50 -12.49 1.78
C ILE A 150 -10.51 -14.00 1.61
N TYR A 151 -9.33 -14.63 1.53
CA TYR A 151 -9.17 -16.08 1.45
C TYR A 151 -9.90 -16.78 2.60
N ASN A 152 -9.61 -16.38 3.85
CA ASN A 152 -10.19 -16.99 5.04
C ASN A 152 -11.72 -16.82 5.11
N LYS A 153 -12.27 -15.76 4.51
CA LYS A 153 -13.71 -15.51 4.48
C LYS A 153 -14.40 -16.26 3.33
N ASN A 154 -13.79 -16.25 2.15
CA ASN A 154 -14.34 -16.88 0.94
C ASN A 154 -13.23 -17.04 -0.14
N MET A 155 -12.73 -18.27 -0.28
CA MET A 155 -11.71 -18.63 -1.26
C MET A 155 -12.14 -18.36 -2.71
N ASP A 156 -13.38 -18.70 -3.08
CA ASP A 156 -13.88 -18.50 -4.45
C ASP A 156 -13.97 -17.02 -4.81
N LYS A 157 -14.28 -16.17 -3.84
CA LYS A 157 -14.27 -14.72 -4.01
C LYS A 157 -12.87 -14.22 -4.31
N LEU A 158 -11.85 -14.70 -3.60
CA LEU A 158 -10.47 -14.34 -3.89
C LEU A 158 -10.06 -14.81 -5.29
N ALA A 159 -10.38 -16.05 -5.66
CA ALA A 159 -10.08 -16.57 -7.00
C ALA A 159 -10.71 -15.70 -8.11
N LYS A 160 -11.98 -15.30 -7.93
CA LYS A 160 -12.66 -14.39 -8.87
C LYS A 160 -11.96 -13.03 -8.96
N VAL A 161 -11.60 -12.42 -7.83
CA VAL A 161 -10.87 -11.15 -7.79
C VAL A 161 -9.52 -11.27 -8.52
N LEU A 162 -8.75 -12.32 -8.27
CA LEU A 162 -7.45 -12.56 -8.89
C LEU A 162 -7.56 -12.78 -10.41
N LYS A 163 -8.62 -13.44 -10.88
CA LYS A 163 -8.91 -13.58 -12.32
C LYS A 163 -9.35 -12.25 -12.95
N SER A 164 -10.20 -11.48 -12.26
CA SER A 164 -10.64 -10.17 -12.76
C SER A 164 -9.49 -9.18 -12.88
N ILE A 165 -8.59 -9.15 -11.89
CA ILE A 165 -7.42 -8.26 -11.97
C ILE A 165 -6.46 -8.70 -13.07
N ASP A 166 -6.26 -10.00 -13.25
CA ASP A 166 -5.43 -10.54 -14.32
C ASP A 166 -5.89 -10.06 -15.71
N VAL A 167 -7.20 -10.18 -15.98
CA VAL A 167 -7.81 -9.68 -17.22
C VAL A 167 -7.63 -8.16 -17.36
N ALA A 168 -7.79 -7.41 -16.26
CA ALA A 168 -7.64 -5.96 -16.29
C ALA A 168 -6.20 -5.53 -16.58
N VAL A 169 -5.20 -6.12 -15.93
CA VAL A 169 -3.80 -5.71 -16.11
C VAL A 169 -3.24 -6.07 -17.48
N GLN A 170 -3.78 -7.09 -18.14
CA GLN A 170 -3.48 -7.40 -19.54
C GLN A 170 -4.03 -6.34 -20.51
N GLN A 171 -5.07 -5.60 -20.11
CA GLN A 171 -5.77 -4.62 -20.95
C GLN A 171 -5.49 -3.17 -20.56
N LEU A 172 -4.44 -2.91 -19.75
CA LEU A 172 -4.09 -1.56 -19.36
C LEU A 172 -3.76 -0.69 -20.59
N PRO A 173 -4.35 0.52 -20.71
CA PRO A 173 -4.24 1.36 -21.90
C PRO A 173 -2.80 1.72 -22.32
N TYR A 174 -1.87 1.87 -21.36
CA TYR A 174 -0.48 2.22 -21.71
C TYR A 174 0.20 1.18 -22.62
N LYS A 175 -0.23 -0.09 -22.59
CA LYS A 175 0.33 -1.16 -23.42
C LYS A 175 0.13 -0.93 -24.91
N ILE A 176 -0.87 -0.14 -25.28
CA ILE A 176 -1.15 0.27 -26.67
C ILE A 176 -0.98 1.78 -26.88
N ASN A 177 -0.24 2.46 -25.99
CA ASN A 177 -0.03 3.91 -26.00
C ASN A 177 -1.33 4.72 -26.02
N SER A 178 -2.36 4.27 -25.31
CA SER A 178 -3.63 4.99 -25.20
C SER A 178 -3.92 5.43 -23.76
N LEU A 179 -4.92 6.31 -23.63
CA LEU A 179 -5.47 6.75 -22.36
C LEU A 179 -6.95 6.37 -22.30
N GLU A 180 -7.42 5.95 -21.12
CA GLU A 180 -8.83 5.65 -20.85
C GLU A 180 -9.22 6.22 -19.47
N MET A 181 -10.45 6.73 -19.34
CA MET A 181 -10.96 7.15 -18.04
C MET A 181 -11.14 5.93 -17.14
N LEU A 182 -10.65 6.00 -15.91
CA LEU A 182 -10.70 4.90 -14.94
C LEU A 182 -12.12 4.34 -14.74
N PRO A 183 -13.20 5.16 -14.63
CA PRO A 183 -14.55 4.63 -14.53
C PRO A 183 -15.03 3.86 -15.78
N ILE A 184 -14.58 4.26 -16.97
CA ILE A 184 -14.90 3.56 -18.23
C ILE A 184 -14.16 2.23 -18.28
N PHE A 185 -12.86 2.24 -17.97
CA PHE A 185 -12.06 1.04 -17.84
C PHE A 185 -12.67 0.07 -16.80
N ALA A 186 -13.08 0.59 -15.64
CA ALA A 186 -13.73 -0.18 -14.59
C ALA A 186 -15.02 -0.84 -15.09
N ALA A 187 -15.94 -0.07 -15.67
CA ALA A 187 -17.18 -0.62 -16.22
C ALA A 187 -16.93 -1.68 -17.30
N ARG A 188 -15.89 -1.51 -18.13
CA ARG A 188 -15.51 -2.47 -19.17
C ARG A 188 -15.00 -3.79 -18.56
N MET A 189 -14.16 -3.71 -17.52
CA MET A 189 -13.50 -4.86 -16.90
C MET A 189 -14.37 -5.60 -15.87
N THR A 190 -15.18 -4.89 -15.10
CA THR A 190 -15.90 -5.44 -13.94
C THR A 190 -17.42 -5.36 -14.05
N LYS A 191 -17.94 -4.67 -15.08
CA LYS A 191 -19.36 -4.26 -15.18
C LYS A 191 -19.81 -3.28 -14.07
N ASP A 192 -18.85 -2.66 -13.39
CA ASP A 192 -19.08 -1.68 -12.34
C ASP A 192 -18.11 -0.49 -12.52
N PRO A 193 -18.59 0.73 -12.82
CA PRO A 193 -17.73 1.91 -12.97
C PRO A 193 -16.94 2.26 -11.68
N HIS A 194 -17.38 1.76 -10.53
CA HIS A 194 -16.71 1.94 -9.23
C HIS A 194 -15.79 0.76 -8.86
N GLY A 195 -15.61 -0.20 -9.76
CA GLY A 195 -14.85 -1.43 -9.51
C GLY A 195 -13.39 -1.17 -9.11
N PHE A 196 -12.81 -0.03 -9.49
CA PHE A 196 -11.45 0.39 -9.16
C PHE A 196 -11.37 1.66 -8.30
N ASP A 197 -12.42 1.97 -7.53
CA ASP A 197 -12.39 3.06 -6.55
C ASP A 197 -11.34 2.77 -5.45
N ASP A 198 -10.88 3.82 -4.76
CA ASP A 198 -9.73 3.79 -3.84
C ASP A 198 -9.82 2.73 -2.73
N ASP A 199 -11.02 2.35 -2.31
CA ASP A 199 -11.25 1.36 -1.26
C ASP A 199 -11.42 -0.07 -1.78
N SER A 200 -11.57 -0.23 -3.10
CA SER A 200 -11.80 -1.52 -3.73
C SER A 200 -10.57 -2.43 -3.62
N ILE A 201 -10.84 -3.73 -3.49
CA ILE A 201 -9.77 -4.74 -3.46
C ILE A 201 -9.04 -4.78 -4.81
N LEU A 202 -9.77 -4.61 -5.91
CA LEU A 202 -9.21 -4.61 -7.25
C LEU A 202 -8.23 -3.44 -7.42
N GLN A 203 -8.58 -2.24 -6.96
CA GLN A 203 -7.70 -1.07 -6.98
C GLN A 203 -6.42 -1.33 -6.18
N LYS A 204 -6.56 -1.87 -4.97
CA LYS A 204 -5.42 -2.15 -4.08
C LYS A 204 -4.47 -3.16 -4.70
N ILE A 205 -4.99 -4.25 -5.27
CA ILE A 205 -4.16 -5.26 -5.95
C ILE A 205 -3.54 -4.69 -7.23
N MET A 206 -4.29 -3.93 -8.03
CA MET A 206 -3.77 -3.23 -9.21
C MET A 206 -2.61 -2.32 -8.83
N MET A 207 -2.72 -1.58 -7.72
CA MET A 207 -1.67 -0.67 -7.28
C MET A 207 -0.36 -1.42 -6.95
N TYR A 208 -0.43 -2.58 -6.29
CA TYR A 208 0.76 -3.41 -6.09
C TYR A 208 1.39 -3.87 -7.42
N HIS A 209 0.55 -4.25 -8.39
CA HIS A 209 1.02 -4.62 -9.71
C HIS A 209 1.70 -3.44 -10.41
N LEU A 210 1.05 -2.28 -10.46
CA LEU A 210 1.58 -1.06 -11.10
C LEU A 210 2.89 -0.58 -10.46
N CYS A 211 2.97 -0.57 -9.13
CA CYS A 211 4.19 -0.21 -8.42
C CYS A 211 5.36 -1.15 -8.77
N ARG A 212 5.05 -2.45 -8.92
CA ARG A 212 6.04 -3.47 -9.25
C ARG A 212 6.53 -3.36 -10.70
N ILE A 213 5.64 -3.14 -11.68
CA ILE A 213 6.03 -3.06 -13.09
C ILE A 213 6.74 -1.74 -13.43
N PHE A 214 6.41 -0.66 -12.73
CA PHE A 214 7.07 0.64 -12.92
C PHE A 214 8.26 0.86 -11.99
N GLU A 215 8.57 -0.11 -11.12
CA GLU A 215 9.67 -0.05 -10.15
C GLU A 215 9.62 1.21 -9.25
N ILE A 216 8.42 1.55 -8.81
CA ILE A 216 8.15 2.73 -8.00
C ILE A 216 7.63 2.35 -6.62
N ALA A 217 7.86 3.23 -5.64
CA ALA A 217 7.36 3.05 -4.29
C ALA A 217 5.82 3.11 -4.25
N HIS A 218 5.23 2.40 -3.29
CA HIS A 218 3.79 2.47 -3.06
C HIS A 218 3.35 3.91 -2.77
N PRO A 219 2.24 4.39 -3.36
CA PRO A 219 1.82 5.78 -3.23
C PRO A 219 1.50 6.13 -1.77
N LYS A 220 1.85 7.35 -1.37
CA LYS A 220 1.62 7.88 -0.02
C LYS A 220 0.41 8.79 0.05
N ASN A 221 0.04 9.41 -1.08
CA ASN A 221 -1.08 10.33 -1.20
C ASN A 221 -1.87 10.08 -2.50
N VAL A 222 -2.96 10.82 -2.67
CA VAL A 222 -3.86 10.70 -3.82
C VAL A 222 -3.19 11.09 -5.14
N GLU A 223 -2.26 12.04 -5.10
CA GLU A 223 -1.57 12.54 -6.29
C GLU A 223 -0.49 11.57 -6.78
N ASP A 224 0.19 10.88 -5.86
CA ASP A 224 1.04 9.75 -6.20
C ASP A 224 0.21 8.66 -6.90
N LYS A 225 -0.97 8.30 -6.36
CA LYS A 225 -1.85 7.31 -7.00
C LYS A 225 -2.28 7.74 -8.40
N ASN A 226 -2.67 9.00 -8.57
CA ASN A 226 -3.07 9.55 -9.86
C ASN A 226 -1.94 9.50 -10.90
N GLU A 227 -0.70 9.76 -10.48
CA GLU A 227 0.48 9.64 -11.34
C GLU A 227 0.73 8.18 -11.78
N ILE A 228 0.63 7.23 -10.86
CA ILE A 228 0.80 5.80 -11.17
C ILE A 228 -0.28 5.29 -12.12
N LEU A 229 -1.53 5.69 -11.89
CA LEU A 229 -2.64 5.39 -12.80
C LEU A 229 -2.40 6.00 -14.18
N PHE A 230 -1.94 7.26 -14.23
CA PHE A 230 -1.64 7.94 -15.48
C PHE A 230 -0.52 7.24 -16.27
N MET A 231 0.53 6.75 -15.60
CA MET A 231 1.57 5.91 -16.22
C MET A 231 1.00 4.61 -16.78
N ALA A 232 -0.05 4.05 -16.16
CA ALA A 232 -0.79 2.89 -16.66
C ALA A 232 -1.81 3.23 -17.77
N GLY A 233 -1.87 4.50 -18.19
CA GLY A 233 -2.80 5.01 -19.18
C GLY A 233 -4.23 5.17 -18.66
N LEU A 234 -4.40 5.22 -17.34
CA LEU A 234 -5.68 5.38 -16.67
C LEU A 234 -5.81 6.79 -16.08
N VAL A 235 -6.91 7.46 -16.37
CA VAL A 235 -7.16 8.83 -15.92
C VAL A 235 -8.37 8.85 -15.00
N ARG A 236 -8.18 9.24 -13.73
CA ARG A 236 -9.29 9.30 -12.77
C ARG A 236 -10.16 10.53 -12.99
N ASP A 237 -9.52 11.69 -13.14
CA ASP A 237 -10.15 12.99 -13.33
C ASP A 237 -9.16 13.91 -14.06
N ASP A 238 -9.57 14.41 -15.22
CA ASP A 238 -8.80 15.33 -16.07
C ASP A 238 -9.36 16.74 -16.12
N LEU A 239 -10.47 17.01 -15.41
CA LEU A 239 -11.12 18.32 -15.36
C LEU A 239 -10.73 19.09 -14.09
N SER A 240 -10.69 18.43 -12.93
CA SER A 240 -10.33 19.09 -11.66
C SER A 240 -8.82 19.21 -11.44
N SER A 241 -8.03 18.55 -12.30
CA SER A 241 -6.58 18.72 -12.38
C SER A 241 -6.28 19.83 -13.40
N PHE A 242 -5.87 21.00 -12.93
CA PHE A 242 -5.61 22.16 -13.78
C PHE A 242 -4.38 22.95 -13.33
N VAL A 243 -3.94 23.87 -14.19
CA VAL A 243 -2.82 24.77 -13.99
C VAL A 243 -3.15 26.14 -14.62
N TYR A 244 -2.73 27.24 -14.02
CA TYR A 244 -2.84 28.56 -14.64
C TYR A 244 -1.55 28.91 -15.36
N THR A 245 -1.69 29.50 -16.55
CA THR A 245 -0.56 29.87 -17.40
C THR A 245 -0.77 31.22 -18.04
N LYS A 246 0.33 31.80 -18.53
CA LYS A 246 0.35 32.98 -19.39
C LYS A 246 1.55 32.86 -20.32
N GLY A 247 1.46 33.39 -21.53
CA GLY A 247 2.63 33.49 -22.42
C GLY A 247 3.07 32.16 -23.07
N LEU A 248 2.20 31.15 -23.07
CA LEU A 248 2.45 29.85 -23.68
C LEU A 248 1.65 29.68 -24.97
N ILE A 249 2.28 29.06 -25.98
CA ILE A 249 1.65 28.61 -27.22
C ILE A 249 1.72 27.09 -27.25
N ALA A 250 0.74 26.44 -27.87
CA ALA A 250 0.78 25.00 -28.12
C ALA A 250 0.72 24.66 -29.61
N ARG A 251 1.22 23.48 -29.97
CA ARG A 251 0.99 22.86 -31.28
C ARG A 251 0.29 21.52 -31.14
N LYS A 252 -0.59 21.24 -32.10
CA LYS A 252 -1.22 19.94 -32.33
C LYS A 252 -0.97 19.56 -33.78
N LYS A 253 -0.34 18.41 -34.03
CA LYS A 253 0.05 17.92 -35.36
C LYS A 253 0.81 18.99 -36.17
N ASN A 254 1.79 19.64 -35.54
CA ASN A 254 2.58 20.75 -36.09
C ASN A 254 1.80 22.05 -36.42
N VAL A 255 0.50 22.13 -36.07
CA VAL A 255 -0.31 23.34 -36.27
C VAL A 255 -0.46 24.07 -34.94
N VAL A 256 -0.30 25.40 -34.97
CA VAL A 256 -0.49 26.25 -33.78
C VAL A 256 -1.94 26.16 -33.30
N HIS A 257 -2.11 25.94 -32.01
CA HIS A 257 -3.41 25.84 -31.38
C HIS A 257 -4.06 27.23 -31.23
N LYS A 258 -5.05 27.54 -32.08
CA LYS A 258 -5.70 28.86 -32.16
C LYS A 258 -6.20 29.40 -30.82
N GLY A 259 -6.75 28.54 -29.96
CA GLY A 259 -7.20 28.94 -28.63
C GLY A 259 -6.07 29.52 -27.77
N TRP A 260 -4.97 28.77 -27.59
CA TRP A 260 -3.81 29.23 -26.82
C TRP A 260 -3.16 30.46 -27.46
N GLN A 261 -3.07 30.48 -28.80
CA GLN A 261 -2.57 31.65 -29.53
C GLN A 261 -3.40 32.91 -29.24
N GLY A 262 -4.74 32.81 -29.18
CA GLY A 262 -5.60 33.94 -28.84
C GLY A 262 -5.32 34.50 -27.45
N PHE A 263 -5.20 33.64 -26.43
CA PHE A 263 -4.84 34.07 -25.06
C PHE A 263 -3.43 34.68 -25.01
N TYR A 264 -2.48 34.11 -25.74
CA TYR A 264 -1.13 34.65 -25.86
C TYR A 264 -1.12 36.04 -26.51
N GLU A 265 -1.84 36.24 -27.62
CA GLU A 265 -1.94 37.53 -28.31
C GLU A 265 -2.66 38.60 -27.47
N ALA A 266 -3.68 38.19 -26.71
CA ALA A 266 -4.40 39.05 -25.78
C ALA A 266 -3.64 39.34 -24.48
N ASN A 267 -2.48 38.70 -24.24
CA ASN A 267 -1.72 38.78 -22.99
C ASN A 267 -2.52 38.36 -21.76
N GLU A 268 -3.41 37.38 -21.91
CA GLU A 268 -4.36 36.93 -20.88
C GLU A 268 -3.89 35.66 -20.16
N ILE A 269 -4.40 35.48 -18.94
CA ILE A 269 -4.23 34.24 -18.17
C ILE A 269 -5.11 33.15 -18.77
N LEU A 270 -4.54 31.95 -18.94
CA LEU A 270 -5.23 30.77 -19.43
C LEU A 270 -5.22 29.67 -18.35
N GLN A 271 -6.40 29.17 -17.99
CA GLN A 271 -6.53 27.97 -17.16
C GLN A 271 -6.54 26.74 -18.07
N LEU A 272 -5.63 25.80 -17.83
CA LEU A 272 -5.51 24.56 -18.59
C LEU A 272 -5.80 23.37 -17.71
N THR A 273 -6.81 22.58 -18.06
CA THR A 273 -7.05 21.28 -17.44
C THR A 273 -6.11 20.22 -18.01
N LEU A 274 -5.98 19.08 -17.35
CA LEU A 274 -5.26 17.93 -17.91
C LEU A 274 -5.83 17.53 -19.27
N LEU A 275 -7.16 17.55 -19.45
CA LEU A 275 -7.81 17.30 -20.74
C LEU A 275 -7.25 18.22 -21.83
N ASN A 276 -7.10 19.53 -21.56
CA ASN A 276 -6.55 20.46 -22.55
C ASN A 276 -5.09 20.13 -22.90
N LEU A 277 -4.30 19.72 -21.91
CA LEU A 277 -2.88 19.39 -22.09
C LEU A 277 -2.67 18.08 -22.87
N LEU A 278 -3.58 17.12 -22.72
CA LEU A 278 -3.53 15.85 -23.47
C LEU A 278 -3.83 16.03 -24.96
N GLU A 279 -4.54 17.08 -25.34
CA GLU A 279 -4.92 17.37 -26.73
C GLU A 279 -3.81 18.02 -27.57
N VAL A 280 -2.71 18.46 -26.95
CA VAL A 280 -1.59 19.15 -27.62
C VAL A 280 -0.31 18.32 -27.56
N ASP A 281 0.51 18.40 -28.61
CA ASP A 281 1.74 17.61 -28.72
C ASP A 281 2.94 18.34 -28.11
N GLU A 282 3.01 19.66 -28.33
CA GLU A 282 4.13 20.53 -27.97
C GLU A 282 3.61 21.79 -27.27
N VAL A 283 4.37 22.25 -26.25
CA VAL A 283 4.17 23.54 -25.58
C VAL A 283 5.42 24.37 -25.76
N ILE A 284 5.23 25.62 -26.19
CA ILE A 284 6.28 26.54 -26.61
C ILE A 284 6.19 27.79 -25.74
N ALA A 285 7.34 28.18 -25.20
CA ALA A 285 7.54 29.44 -24.51
C ALA A 285 8.49 30.33 -25.32
N ALA A 286 8.27 31.63 -25.31
CA ALA A 286 9.22 32.56 -25.88
C ALA A 286 10.57 32.47 -25.15
N ASN A 287 11.66 32.67 -25.88
CA ASN A 287 13.05 32.58 -25.38
C ASN A 287 13.42 31.22 -24.75
N SER A 288 12.59 30.19 -24.90
CA SER A 288 12.80 28.86 -24.28
C SER A 288 12.95 28.93 -22.75
N ILE A 289 12.26 29.86 -22.10
CA ILE A 289 12.28 30.07 -20.64
C ILE A 289 10.84 30.10 -20.12
N VAL A 290 10.58 29.43 -19.00
CA VAL A 290 9.30 29.47 -18.29
C VAL A 290 9.53 29.70 -16.80
N TYR A 291 8.80 30.66 -16.23
CA TYR A 291 8.83 30.95 -14.80
C TYR A 291 7.64 30.28 -14.11
N VAL A 292 7.92 29.54 -13.04
CA VAL A 292 6.95 28.75 -12.29
C VAL A 292 6.90 29.24 -10.86
N VAL A 293 5.71 29.58 -10.39
CA VAL A 293 5.44 29.96 -9.00
C VAL A 293 4.34 29.08 -8.40
N GLU A 294 4.36 28.87 -7.09
CA GLU A 294 3.31 28.10 -6.41
C GLU A 294 2.09 28.95 -6.09
N ASN A 295 2.32 30.20 -5.70
CA ASN A 295 1.32 31.08 -5.15
C ASN A 295 0.46 31.79 -6.23
N PRO A 296 -0.87 31.65 -6.21
CA PRO A 296 -1.75 32.28 -7.19
C PRO A 296 -1.73 33.80 -7.18
N MET A 297 -1.48 34.43 -6.03
CA MET A 297 -1.43 35.88 -5.91
C MET A 297 -0.15 36.45 -6.52
N VAL A 298 0.97 35.77 -6.28
CA VAL A 298 2.26 36.07 -6.92
C VAL A 298 2.15 35.92 -8.43
N PHE A 299 1.60 34.79 -8.90
CA PHE A 299 1.34 34.57 -10.32
C PHE A 299 0.47 35.66 -10.92
N ARG A 300 -0.63 36.04 -10.26
CA ARG A 300 -1.55 37.07 -10.76
C ARG A 300 -0.84 38.42 -10.89
N GLU A 301 -0.03 38.80 -9.91
CA GLU A 301 0.69 40.07 -9.94
C GLU A 301 1.78 40.05 -11.04
N MET A 302 2.51 38.95 -11.19
CA MET A 302 3.46 38.77 -12.30
C MET A 302 2.75 38.83 -13.66
N ALA A 303 1.64 38.10 -13.82
CA ALA A 303 0.86 38.06 -15.04
C ALA A 303 0.31 39.44 -15.42
N LYS A 304 -0.03 40.30 -14.45
CA LYS A 304 -0.50 41.67 -14.71
C LYS A 304 0.62 42.59 -15.20
N ASN A 305 1.85 42.42 -14.71
CA ASN A 305 2.95 43.37 -14.92
C ASN A 305 3.99 42.93 -15.96
N THR A 306 3.84 41.76 -16.57
CA THR A 306 4.77 41.28 -17.62
C THR A 306 4.18 41.34 -19.03
N ALA A 307 5.04 41.35 -20.04
CA ALA A 307 4.64 41.22 -21.44
C ALA A 307 4.19 39.78 -21.76
N LYS A 308 3.56 39.59 -22.94
CA LYS A 308 3.08 38.28 -23.38
C LYS A 308 4.19 37.25 -23.64
N ASP A 309 5.41 37.73 -23.90
CA ASP A 309 6.58 36.89 -24.16
C ASP A 309 7.22 36.35 -22.87
N VAL A 310 6.72 36.76 -21.71
CA VAL A 310 7.11 36.18 -20.42
C VAL A 310 6.17 35.01 -20.11
N ALA A 311 6.68 33.79 -20.27
CA ALA A 311 5.90 32.59 -20.00
C ALA A 311 5.85 32.28 -18.50
N LEU A 312 4.63 32.24 -17.94
CA LEU A 312 4.38 32.04 -16.52
C LEU A 312 3.50 30.81 -16.29
N ILE A 313 3.75 30.11 -15.18
CA ILE A 313 2.95 28.98 -14.71
C ILE A 313 2.71 29.12 -13.21
N CYS A 314 1.48 28.85 -12.77
CA CYS A 314 1.12 28.71 -11.37
C CYS A 314 0.71 27.27 -11.07
N THR A 315 1.45 26.58 -10.19
CA THR A 315 1.16 25.20 -9.80
C THR A 315 0.09 25.07 -8.71
N TYR A 316 -0.26 26.16 -8.02
CA TYR A 316 -1.30 26.20 -6.97
C TYR A 316 -0.95 25.26 -5.79
N GLY A 317 0.24 25.43 -5.20
CA GLY A 317 0.78 24.57 -4.15
C GLY A 317 1.26 23.20 -4.66
N GLN A 318 0.81 22.10 -4.04
CA GLN A 318 1.23 20.75 -4.42
C GLN A 318 0.89 20.44 -5.88
N LEU A 319 1.90 20.00 -6.65
CA LEU A 319 1.74 19.76 -8.08
C LEU A 319 0.75 18.62 -8.38
N ARG A 320 -0.38 19.00 -8.99
CA ARG A 320 -1.33 18.08 -9.62
C ARG A 320 -0.81 17.57 -10.96
N LEU A 321 -1.51 16.55 -11.49
CA LEU A 321 -1.11 15.88 -12.72
C LEU A 321 -1.04 16.81 -13.94
N ALA A 322 -1.91 17.83 -14.02
CA ALA A 322 -1.85 18.85 -15.08
C ALA A 322 -0.55 19.64 -15.05
N ALA A 323 -0.14 20.14 -13.88
CA ALA A 323 1.13 20.84 -13.72
C ALA A 323 2.32 19.94 -14.10
N LYS A 324 2.34 18.69 -13.61
CA LYS A 324 3.40 17.71 -13.96
C LYS A 324 3.45 17.45 -15.47
N ASN A 325 2.31 17.22 -16.11
CA ASN A 325 2.22 16.97 -17.55
C ASN A 325 2.71 18.18 -18.37
N LEU A 326 2.33 19.39 -17.98
CA LEU A 326 2.78 20.62 -18.62
C LEU A 326 4.29 20.82 -18.49
N LEU A 327 4.85 20.66 -17.28
CA LEU A 327 6.30 20.77 -17.06
C LEU A 327 7.08 19.70 -17.83
N ASP A 328 6.56 18.48 -17.95
CA ASP A 328 7.15 17.43 -18.77
C ASP A 328 7.18 17.81 -20.26
N LYS A 329 6.10 18.41 -20.79
CA LYS A 329 6.05 18.92 -22.17
C LYS A 329 7.04 20.06 -22.40
N ILE A 330 7.14 21.00 -21.46
CA ILE A 330 8.07 22.15 -21.52
C ILE A 330 9.52 21.67 -21.51
N ALA A 331 9.87 20.79 -20.57
CA ALA A 331 11.21 20.23 -20.48
C ALA A 331 11.55 19.39 -21.73
N LYS A 332 10.60 18.62 -22.26
CA LYS A 332 10.79 17.85 -23.51
C LYS A 332 10.96 18.77 -24.71
N GLY A 333 10.25 19.89 -24.76
CA GLY A 333 10.39 20.95 -25.77
C GLY A 333 11.67 21.76 -25.68
N GLY A 334 12.53 21.49 -24.68
CA GLY A 334 13.85 22.11 -24.54
C GLY A 334 13.86 23.45 -23.80
N SER A 335 12.73 23.88 -23.26
CA SER A 335 12.69 25.10 -22.45
C SER A 335 13.26 24.86 -21.04
N THR A 336 13.88 25.90 -20.49
CA THR A 336 14.39 25.92 -19.11
C THR A 336 13.29 26.39 -18.17
N ILE A 337 13.08 25.64 -17.08
CA ILE A 337 12.11 25.93 -16.04
C ILE A 337 12.81 26.70 -14.92
N TYR A 338 12.35 27.91 -14.60
CA TYR A 338 12.76 28.68 -13.44
C TYR A 338 11.69 28.53 -12.36
N TYR A 339 12.02 27.82 -11.28
CA TYR A 339 11.08 27.47 -10.23
C TYR A 339 11.29 28.29 -8.97
N SER A 340 10.22 28.90 -8.46
CA SER A 340 10.21 29.56 -7.15
C SER A 340 8.98 29.09 -6.37
N GLY A 341 9.16 28.77 -5.09
CA GLY A 341 8.09 28.38 -4.18
C GLY A 341 8.18 29.12 -2.85
N ASP A 342 7.28 28.80 -1.91
CA ASP A 342 7.40 29.29 -0.55
C ASP A 342 8.59 28.63 0.19
N PHE A 343 9.16 29.33 1.16
CA PHE A 343 10.20 28.81 2.02
C PHE A 343 9.60 28.17 3.26
N ASP A 344 9.04 26.98 3.08
CA ASP A 344 8.63 26.10 4.16
C ASP A 344 9.04 24.64 3.88
N PRO A 345 8.93 23.71 4.86
CA PRO A 345 9.38 22.34 4.63
C PRO A 345 8.64 21.57 3.54
N GLU A 346 7.46 22.02 3.12
CA GLU A 346 6.67 21.44 2.06
C GLU A 346 7.12 21.98 0.70
N GLY A 347 7.23 23.31 0.56
CA GLY A 347 7.77 23.98 -0.64
C GLY A 347 9.19 23.54 -0.96
N MET A 348 10.07 23.48 0.06
CA MET A 348 11.46 23.02 -0.11
C MET A 348 11.53 21.58 -0.65
N ARG A 349 10.61 20.71 -0.24
CA ARG A 349 10.55 19.33 -0.75
C ARG A 349 9.99 19.24 -2.17
N ILE A 350 9.07 20.14 -2.53
CA ILE A 350 8.59 20.24 -3.91
C ILE A 350 9.73 20.68 -4.83
N ALA A 351 10.44 21.76 -4.45
CA ALA A 351 11.59 22.27 -5.19
C ALA A 351 12.66 21.18 -5.41
N ASP A 352 13.04 20.45 -4.34
CA ASP A 352 14.03 19.36 -4.40
C ASP A 352 13.56 18.23 -5.33
N SER A 353 12.29 17.82 -5.23
CA SER A 353 11.71 16.79 -6.09
C SER A 353 11.71 17.20 -7.56
N LEU A 354 11.42 18.47 -7.86
CA LEU A 354 11.41 18.98 -9.22
C LEU A 354 12.83 19.11 -9.77
N LYS A 355 13.77 19.61 -8.96
CA LYS A 355 15.19 19.70 -9.32
C LYS A 355 15.78 18.33 -9.61
N LYS A 356 15.46 17.32 -8.80
CA LYS A 356 15.85 15.93 -9.05
C LYS A 356 15.28 15.37 -10.36
N LYS A 357 14.02 15.66 -10.67
CA LYS A 357 13.34 15.19 -11.90
C LYS A 357 13.91 15.84 -13.16
N TYR A 358 14.06 17.17 -13.16
CA TYR A 358 14.40 17.94 -14.37
C TYR A 358 15.89 18.31 -14.50
N LYS A 359 16.68 18.14 -13.43
CA LYS A 359 18.14 18.35 -13.39
C LYS A 359 18.53 19.75 -13.92
N GLU A 360 19.37 19.80 -14.96
CA GLU A 360 19.83 21.04 -15.59
C GLU A 360 18.72 21.84 -16.28
N LYS A 361 17.59 21.20 -16.63
CA LYS A 361 16.44 21.88 -17.24
C LYS A 361 15.60 22.66 -16.23
N LEU A 362 15.88 22.53 -14.93
CA LEU A 362 15.23 23.32 -13.90
C LEU A 362 16.27 24.08 -13.09
N LYS A 363 16.05 25.39 -12.96
CA LYS A 363 16.82 26.28 -12.10
C LYS A 363 15.96 26.74 -10.94
N LEU A 364 16.54 26.70 -9.75
CA LEU A 364 15.94 27.30 -8.57
C LEU A 364 16.07 28.82 -8.70
N TRP A 365 14.95 29.52 -8.66
CA TRP A 365 14.83 30.94 -8.96
C TRP A 365 14.39 31.72 -7.73
N CYS A 366 15.22 32.68 -7.30
CA CYS A 366 15.09 33.38 -6.01
C CYS A 366 14.84 32.39 -4.86
N TYR A 367 15.58 31.29 -4.85
CA TYR A 367 15.37 30.18 -3.91
C TYR A 367 16.65 29.85 -3.13
N ASP A 368 17.39 30.90 -2.78
CA ASP A 368 18.66 30.86 -2.05
C ASP A 368 18.54 31.42 -0.63
N VAL A 369 19.67 31.43 0.10
CA VAL A 369 19.73 31.90 1.50
C VAL A 369 19.31 33.37 1.63
N LYS A 370 19.69 34.22 0.68
CA LYS A 370 19.36 35.65 0.69
C LYS A 370 17.87 35.86 0.50
N SER A 371 17.29 35.16 -0.47
CA SER A 371 15.86 35.17 -0.76
C SER A 371 15.05 34.66 0.43
N TYR A 372 15.55 33.64 1.14
CA TYR A 372 14.93 33.20 2.40
C TYR A 372 14.94 34.32 3.44
N GLN A 373 16.09 34.97 3.69
CA GLN A 373 16.18 36.07 4.65
C GLN A 373 15.20 37.22 4.34
N THR A 374 15.07 37.60 3.07
CA THR A 374 14.10 38.62 2.62
C THR A 374 12.65 38.18 2.88
N SER A 375 12.37 36.88 2.72
CA SER A 375 10.99 36.37 2.77
C SER A 375 10.48 35.97 4.15
N ILE A 376 11.35 35.87 5.19
CA ILE A 376 11.00 35.41 6.55
C ILE A 376 9.75 36.11 7.08
N SER A 377 8.80 35.30 7.52
CA SER A 377 7.55 35.76 8.12
C SER A 377 7.56 35.66 9.65
N LYS A 378 6.39 35.89 10.27
CA LYS A 378 6.17 35.64 11.70
C LYS A 378 5.71 34.21 11.98
N GLU A 379 5.38 33.44 10.95
CA GLU A 379 4.83 32.09 11.07
C GLU A 379 5.89 31.09 11.50
N LYS A 380 5.64 30.41 12.62
CA LYS A 380 6.58 29.46 13.23
C LYS A 380 6.42 28.08 12.62
N ILE A 381 7.54 27.39 12.42
CA ILE A 381 7.56 26.01 11.94
C ILE A 381 7.73 25.08 13.15
N SER A 382 6.83 24.10 13.27
CA SER A 382 6.94 23.04 14.28
C SER A 382 8.14 22.13 14.03
N GLU A 383 8.76 21.61 15.09
CA GLU A 383 9.86 20.62 15.02
C GLU A 383 9.55 19.42 14.12
N SER A 384 8.32 18.89 14.17
CA SER A 384 7.91 17.75 13.32
C SER A 384 7.93 18.09 11.83
N ARG A 385 7.62 19.33 11.44
CA ARG A 385 7.71 19.80 10.05
C ARG A 385 9.16 20.03 9.64
N LEU A 386 10.01 20.57 10.53
CA LEU A 386 11.44 20.77 10.24
C LEU A 386 12.17 19.48 9.91
N LYS A 387 11.79 18.34 10.51
CA LYS A 387 12.34 17.01 10.17
C LYS A 387 12.16 16.63 8.70
N LYS A 388 11.18 17.22 7.99
CA LYS A 388 11.00 16.98 6.55
C LYS A 388 12.18 17.48 5.72
N LEU A 389 12.97 18.43 6.24
CA LEU A 389 14.15 18.97 5.58
C LEU A 389 15.33 17.99 5.58
N ASP A 390 15.27 16.91 6.36
CA ASP A 390 16.35 15.92 6.46
C ASP A 390 16.46 15.07 5.17
N SER A 391 15.40 15.04 4.35
CA SER A 391 15.37 14.28 3.10
C SER A 391 15.83 15.07 1.88
N LEU A 392 16.26 16.32 2.03
CA LEU A 392 16.67 17.16 0.89
C LEU A 392 18.00 16.65 0.30
N GLU A 393 18.07 16.58 -1.02
CA GLU A 393 19.24 16.10 -1.76
C GLU A 393 20.05 17.25 -2.36
N ASP A 394 19.40 18.32 -2.83
CA ASP A 394 20.04 19.46 -3.46
C ASP A 394 20.85 20.34 -2.46
N ASP A 395 22.05 20.74 -2.88
CA ASP A 395 22.99 21.44 -2.00
C ASP A 395 22.60 22.90 -1.73
N GLU A 396 21.97 23.60 -2.68
CA GLU A 396 21.47 24.97 -2.46
C GLU A 396 20.32 24.94 -1.46
N LEU A 397 19.40 23.98 -1.62
CA LEU A 397 18.28 23.79 -0.69
C LEU A 397 18.74 23.40 0.72
N ARG A 398 19.81 22.59 0.83
CA ARG A 398 20.39 22.24 2.13
C ARG A 398 20.94 23.46 2.87
N GLN A 399 21.55 24.42 2.15
CA GLN A 399 22.04 25.66 2.75
C GLN A 399 20.88 26.49 3.32
N VAL A 400 19.80 26.64 2.56
CA VAL A 400 18.57 27.31 3.02
C VAL A 400 17.98 26.58 4.23
N ALA A 401 17.96 25.24 4.21
CA ALA A 401 17.43 24.43 5.30
C ALA A 401 18.22 24.56 6.61
N VAL A 402 19.53 24.84 6.56
CA VAL A 402 20.32 25.14 7.77
C VAL A 402 19.84 26.45 8.42
N LEU A 403 19.67 27.50 7.62
CA LEU A 403 19.17 28.78 8.15
C LEU A 403 17.73 28.65 8.65
N MET A 404 16.86 27.94 7.92
CA MET A 404 15.47 27.71 8.31
C MET A 404 15.33 26.96 9.65
N ARG A 405 16.24 26.03 9.97
CA ARG A 405 16.27 25.37 11.29
C ARG A 405 16.65 26.32 12.43
N THR A 406 17.46 27.33 12.13
CA THR A 406 17.89 28.35 13.10
C THR A 406 16.75 29.33 13.36
N GLU A 407 16.17 29.88 12.29
CA GLU A 407 15.10 30.88 12.36
C GLU A 407 13.74 30.29 12.78
N ARG A 408 13.50 29.03 12.44
CA ARG A 408 12.25 28.28 12.71
C ARG A 408 11.00 28.99 12.20
N ARG A 409 11.13 29.72 11.08
CA ARG A 409 10.05 30.52 10.49
C ARG A 409 9.88 30.20 9.01
N ALA A 410 8.64 30.22 8.54
CA ALA A 410 8.36 30.11 7.12
C ALA A 410 8.68 31.46 6.43
N GLY A 411 9.11 31.40 5.18
CA GLY A 411 9.19 32.56 4.29
C GLY A 411 8.17 32.46 3.17
N TYR A 412 7.58 33.59 2.77
CA TYR A 412 6.51 33.64 1.77
C TYR A 412 6.92 34.39 0.51
N GLN A 413 6.51 33.89 -0.65
CA GLN A 413 6.84 34.47 -1.96
C GLN A 413 6.38 35.93 -2.09
N GLU A 414 5.28 36.32 -1.46
CA GLU A 414 4.77 37.70 -1.48
C GLU A 414 5.77 38.72 -0.91
N ASN A 415 6.62 38.30 0.02
CA ASN A 415 7.63 39.17 0.64
C ASN A 415 8.85 39.42 -0.26
N MET A 416 8.99 38.64 -1.34
CA MET A 416 10.12 38.68 -2.28
C MET A 416 9.69 39.07 -3.70
N MET A 417 8.50 39.66 -3.87
CA MET A 417 7.99 40.11 -5.18
C MET A 417 8.98 41.02 -5.91
N GLY A 418 9.66 41.92 -5.20
CA GLY A 418 10.66 42.81 -5.80
C GLY A 418 11.85 42.06 -6.39
N GLU A 419 12.30 40.98 -5.75
CA GLU A 419 13.38 40.14 -6.26
C GLU A 419 12.93 39.33 -7.48
N LEU A 420 11.73 38.74 -7.42
CA LEU A 420 11.13 38.02 -8.55
C LEU A 420 10.99 38.94 -9.78
N PHE A 421 10.57 40.20 -9.63
CA PHE A 421 10.42 41.08 -10.78
C PHE A 421 11.74 41.52 -11.45
N MET A 422 12.88 41.47 -10.75
CA MET A 422 14.16 41.90 -11.33
C MET A 422 14.69 40.93 -12.40
N ASP A 423 14.24 39.67 -12.38
CA ASP A 423 14.73 38.60 -13.26
C ASP A 423 13.78 38.29 -14.45
N LEU A 424 12.69 39.07 -14.61
CA LEU A 424 11.62 38.86 -15.60
C LEU A 424 11.73 39.75 -16.85
#